data_AF-A0A6I7PLG2-F1
#
_entry.id   AF-A0A6I7PLG2-F1
#
_cell.length_a   1.000
_cell.length_b   1.000
_cell.length_c   1.000
_cell.angle_alpha   90.00
_cell.angle_beta   90.00
_cell.angle_gamma   90.00
#
_symmetry.space_group_name_H-M   'P 1'
#
loop_
_entity.id
_entity.type
_entity.pdbx_description
1 polymer ?
#
loop_
_entity_poly.entity_id
_entity_poly.type
_entity_poly.pdbx_seq_one_letter_code
_entity_poly.pdbx_strand_id
1 'polypeptide(L)'
;MKTNAHAVLAALAAIAAMTMLAAGCSRSQDDAPEQAAPDAPQTLPRDEPILSRDRAEMPAAASADADVNAASLGFDLPEGWRAVAPGMMRIAELRAPVPEGVDASEAAEIVFFHFGPQGAGSVQDNIARWANLVLDDDDEHADPDIKTHTVGDLRITEVLLMGDYMSGMPGGPQTRKPDFALVGAIIEGGPEGPVYVRMTGPQPVAQSHLDAWNAMIRSVRATR
;
A
#
# COMPACT_ATOMS: atom_id res chain seq x y z
N MET A 1 37.01 49.02 4.10
CA MET A 1 36.36 49.55 5.32
C MET A 1 35.44 48.46 5.85
N LYS A 2 35.84 47.86 6.99
CA LYS A 2 35.09 46.99 7.93
C LYS A 2 34.47 45.66 7.45
N THR A 3 35.27 44.61 7.68
CA THR A 3 34.89 43.25 8.09
C THR A 3 33.98 43.27 9.33
N ASN A 4 33.08 42.30 9.49
CA ASN A 4 32.55 41.91 10.81
C ASN A 4 32.47 40.39 10.93
N ALA A 5 33.08 39.91 12.01
CA ALA A 5 33.30 38.54 12.38
C ALA A 5 32.25 38.02 13.38
N HIS A 6 32.33 36.71 13.58
CA HIS A 6 31.62 35.81 14.49
C HIS A 6 31.18 36.33 15.86
N ALA A 7 30.07 35.76 16.35
CA ALA A 7 29.94 35.37 17.76
C ALA A 7 29.06 34.11 17.88
N VAL A 8 29.71 33.01 18.24
CA VAL A 8 29.14 31.77 18.78
C VAL A 8 29.11 31.93 20.30
N LEU A 9 28.01 31.58 20.97
CA LEU A 9 28.04 31.31 22.40
C LEU A 9 27.12 30.13 22.75
N ALA A 10 27.75 29.07 23.25
CA ALA A 10 27.13 27.90 23.85
C ALA A 10 26.93 28.13 25.35
N ALA A 11 25.89 27.52 25.93
CA ALA A 11 25.84 27.22 27.36
C ALA A 11 25.04 25.93 27.62
N LEU A 12 25.76 24.95 28.18
CA LEU A 12 25.38 23.75 28.94
C LEU A 12 24.36 24.05 30.06
N ALA A 13 23.67 23.15 30.76
CA ALA A 13 23.38 21.72 30.75
C ALA A 13 22.42 21.50 31.94
N ALA A 14 21.56 20.46 31.93
CA ALA A 14 21.24 19.68 33.13
C ALA A 14 20.47 18.41 32.77
N ILE A 15 21.08 17.30 33.13
CA ILE A 15 20.61 15.92 33.04
C ILE A 15 19.78 15.61 34.29
N ALA A 16 18.66 14.91 34.13
CA ALA A 16 18.15 14.00 35.15
C ALA A 16 17.45 12.82 34.47
N ALA A 17 18.15 11.68 34.44
CA ALA A 17 17.59 10.37 34.22
C ALA A 17 16.91 9.87 35.51
N MET A 18 15.94 8.95 35.38
CA MET A 18 15.96 7.60 36.02
C MET A 18 14.52 7.04 36.21
N THR A 19 14.14 6.17 35.27
CA THR A 19 13.44 4.87 35.41
C THR A 19 12.91 4.42 36.78
N MET A 20 11.70 3.85 36.84
CA MET A 20 11.51 2.38 36.79
C MET A 20 10.05 1.92 36.75
N LEU A 21 9.88 0.82 36.03
CA LEU A 21 8.68 0.08 35.67
C LEU A 21 8.32 -0.96 36.75
N ALA A 22 7.06 -1.37 36.74
CA ALA A 22 6.41 -2.35 37.61
C ALA A 22 7.01 -3.76 37.59
N ALA A 23 6.86 -4.50 38.70
CA ALA A 23 6.45 -5.91 38.73
C ALA A 23 6.23 -6.39 40.17
N GLY A 24 5.13 -7.10 40.42
CA GLY A 24 5.00 -7.94 41.61
C GLY A 24 3.56 -8.19 42.04
N CYS A 25 2.94 -9.25 41.51
CA CYS A 25 2.05 -10.11 42.28
C CYS A 25 1.83 -11.46 41.57
N SER A 26 2.39 -12.48 42.20
CA SER A 26 1.90 -13.85 42.37
C SER A 26 1.76 -14.78 41.16
N ARG A 27 2.76 -15.67 41.10
CA ARG A 27 2.68 -17.07 40.67
C ARG A 27 2.04 -17.90 41.80
N SER A 28 1.04 -18.71 41.47
CA SER A 28 0.76 -19.99 42.13
C SER A 28 0.19 -20.97 41.09
N GLN A 29 0.92 -22.07 40.93
CA GLN A 29 0.42 -23.33 40.38
C GLN A 29 -0.44 -24.00 41.45
N ASP A 30 -1.48 -24.73 41.05
CA ASP A 30 -1.99 -25.88 41.81
C ASP A 30 -2.53 -26.95 40.84
N ASP A 31 -2.26 -28.19 41.23
CA ASP A 31 -2.27 -29.45 40.49
C ASP A 31 -3.64 -30.04 40.14
N ALA A 32 -3.67 -30.92 39.13
CA ALA A 32 -4.47 -32.15 39.17
C ALA A 32 -3.89 -33.24 38.24
N PRO A 33 -4.01 -34.54 38.60
CA PRO A 33 -3.07 -35.58 38.21
C PRO A 33 -3.48 -36.44 37.01
N GLU A 34 -2.47 -37.08 36.42
CA GLU A 34 -2.51 -38.12 35.40
C GLU A 34 -2.79 -39.53 35.97
N GLN A 35 -3.74 -40.26 35.37
CA GLN A 35 -3.85 -41.73 35.28
C GLN A 35 -4.86 -42.05 34.15
N ALA A 36 -4.85 -43.11 33.35
CA ALA A 36 -3.92 -44.17 32.97
C ALA A 36 -4.63 -44.91 31.80
N ALA A 37 -3.89 -45.39 30.78
CA ALA A 37 -4.45 -46.23 29.72
C ALA A 37 -4.46 -47.72 30.11
N PRO A 38 -5.25 -48.55 29.40
CA PRO A 38 -4.79 -49.90 29.08
C PRO A 38 -4.93 -50.28 27.59
N ASP A 39 -4.09 -51.25 27.22
CA ASP A 39 -3.81 -51.84 25.90
C ASP A 39 -4.95 -52.65 25.24
N ALA A 40 -4.78 -52.89 23.93
CA ALA A 40 -5.64 -53.51 22.90
C ALA A 40 -5.91 -55.04 23.05
N PRO A 41 -6.31 -55.86 22.03
CA PRO A 41 -6.92 -55.63 20.70
C PRO A 41 -8.11 -56.59 20.37
N GLN A 42 -9.01 -56.26 19.43
CA GLN A 42 -9.89 -57.25 18.78
C GLN A 42 -10.08 -57.04 17.26
N THR A 43 -10.31 -58.16 16.60
CA THR A 43 -10.10 -58.57 15.19
C THR A 43 -11.12 -58.06 14.16
N LEU A 44 -10.68 -57.99 12.88
CA LEU A 44 -11.47 -57.70 11.66
C LEU A 44 -12.55 -58.76 11.36
N PRO A 45 -13.58 -58.42 10.57
CA PRO A 45 -13.64 -58.98 9.21
C PRO A 45 -14.04 -57.99 8.10
N ARG A 46 -13.82 -58.45 6.86
CA ARG A 46 -13.82 -57.76 5.57
C ARG A 46 -15.20 -57.61 4.90
N ASP A 47 -15.19 -56.79 3.83
CA ASP A 47 -16.02 -56.73 2.62
C ASP A 47 -16.96 -55.50 2.53
N GLU A 48 -16.55 -54.39 1.89
CA GLU A 48 -16.71 -53.99 0.45
C GLU A 48 -17.86 -52.93 0.33
N PRO A 49 -18.01 -52.16 -0.76
CA PRO A 49 -17.20 -51.04 -1.22
C PRO A 49 -18.03 -49.73 -1.39
N ILE A 50 -17.41 -48.72 -2.02
CA ILE A 50 -18.00 -47.52 -2.65
C ILE A 50 -18.58 -46.45 -1.70
N LEU A 51 -17.88 -45.33 -1.61
CA LEU A 51 -18.40 -44.03 -2.05
C LEU A 51 -17.21 -43.06 -2.12
N SER A 52 -17.11 -42.41 -3.27
CA SER A 52 -16.20 -41.34 -3.62
C SER A 52 -15.85 -40.49 -2.41
N ARG A 53 -14.56 -40.37 -2.09
CA ARG A 53 -14.11 -39.25 -1.27
C ARG A 53 -14.43 -38.01 -2.09
N ASP A 54 -15.51 -37.35 -1.69
CA ASP A 54 -15.83 -35.98 -2.03
C ASP A 54 -14.50 -35.23 -2.07
N ARG A 55 -14.12 -34.88 -3.30
CA ARG A 55 -13.21 -33.78 -3.54
C ARG A 55 -13.86 -32.64 -2.80
N ALA A 56 -13.35 -32.34 -1.61
CA ALA A 56 -13.73 -31.15 -0.88
C ALA A 56 -13.70 -30.02 -1.91
N GLU A 57 -14.89 -29.55 -2.25
CA GLU A 57 -15.12 -28.47 -3.17
C GLU A 57 -14.43 -27.29 -2.52
N MET A 58 -13.20 -27.01 -2.96
CA MET A 58 -12.53 -25.77 -2.62
C MET A 58 -13.52 -24.68 -2.99
N PRO A 59 -13.89 -23.78 -2.07
CA PRO A 59 -14.79 -22.69 -2.42
C PRO A 59 -14.22 -22.00 -3.65
N ALA A 60 -15.03 -21.94 -4.70
CA ALA A 60 -14.71 -21.25 -5.93
C ALA A 60 -14.10 -19.89 -5.56
N ALA A 61 -12.93 -19.60 -6.13
CA ALA A 61 -12.35 -18.27 -6.06
C ALA A 61 -13.45 -17.26 -6.42
N ALA A 62 -13.67 -16.30 -5.51
CA ALA A 62 -14.58 -15.19 -5.79
C ALA A 62 -14.18 -14.57 -7.14
N SER A 63 -15.17 -14.38 -8.00
CA SER A 63 -15.00 -13.89 -9.36
C SER A 63 -14.23 -12.57 -9.38
N ALA A 64 -13.39 -12.39 -10.40
CA ALA A 64 -12.62 -11.19 -10.70
C ALA A 64 -13.48 -9.97 -11.14
N ASP A 65 -14.74 -9.88 -10.68
CA ASP A 65 -15.70 -8.84 -11.05
C ASP A 65 -15.98 -7.89 -9.86
N ALA A 66 -14.94 -7.52 -9.11
CA ALA A 66 -15.07 -6.47 -8.11
C ALA A 66 -14.67 -5.13 -8.74
N ASP A 67 -15.60 -4.19 -8.84
CA ASP A 67 -15.28 -2.82 -9.24
C ASP A 67 -14.77 -2.03 -8.02
N VAL A 68 -13.78 -1.17 -8.24
CA VAL A 68 -13.39 -0.11 -7.30
C VAL A 68 -14.06 1.19 -7.74
N ASN A 69 -14.74 1.87 -6.83
CA ASN A 69 -15.43 3.13 -7.12
C ASN A 69 -14.77 4.28 -6.35
N ALA A 70 -14.53 5.40 -7.03
CA ALA A 70 -13.89 6.59 -6.49
C ALA A 70 -14.46 7.85 -7.16
N ALA A 71 -15.18 8.68 -6.40
CA ALA A 71 -15.75 9.95 -6.88
C ALA A 71 -16.56 9.82 -8.19
N SER A 72 -17.51 8.88 -8.20
CA SER A 72 -18.34 8.51 -9.36
C SER A 72 -17.55 8.05 -10.60
N LEU A 73 -16.33 7.55 -10.39
CA LEU A 73 -15.57 6.79 -11.38
C LEU A 73 -15.43 5.34 -10.91
N GLY A 74 -15.67 4.39 -11.80
CA GLY A 74 -15.48 2.96 -11.59
C GLY A 74 -14.24 2.45 -12.31
N PHE A 75 -13.58 1.48 -11.71
CA PHE A 75 -12.36 0.82 -12.20
C PHE A 75 -12.49 -0.69 -12.00
N ASP A 76 -12.01 -1.48 -12.94
CA ASP A 76 -11.90 -2.92 -12.78
C ASP A 76 -10.77 -3.23 -11.80
N LEU A 77 -11.04 -4.00 -10.73
CA LEU A 77 -10.00 -4.41 -9.78
C LEU A 77 -9.09 -5.45 -10.42
N PRO A 78 -7.76 -5.22 -10.51
CA PRO A 78 -6.86 -6.23 -11.03
C PRO A 78 -6.88 -7.53 -10.23
N GLU A 79 -6.61 -8.65 -10.89
CA GLU A 79 -6.58 -9.96 -10.25
C GLU A 79 -5.58 -9.99 -9.08
N GLY A 80 -6.02 -10.55 -7.95
CA GLY A 80 -5.21 -10.67 -6.74
C GLY A 80 -5.02 -9.37 -5.95
N TRP A 81 -5.39 -8.22 -6.52
CA TRP A 81 -5.43 -6.97 -5.76
C TRP A 81 -6.64 -7.00 -4.83
N ARG A 82 -6.52 -6.36 -3.67
CA ARG A 82 -7.59 -6.33 -2.67
C ARG A 82 -7.85 -4.91 -2.20
N ALA A 83 -9.12 -4.56 -2.07
CA ALA A 83 -9.52 -3.35 -1.37
C ALA A 83 -9.25 -3.48 0.13
N VAL A 84 -8.85 -2.38 0.75
CA VAL A 84 -8.66 -2.23 2.20
C VAL A 84 -9.39 -0.99 2.69
N ALA A 85 -9.64 -0.91 3.99
CA ALA A 85 -10.23 0.29 4.58
C ALA A 85 -9.31 1.50 4.32
N PRO A 86 -9.80 2.58 3.69
CA PRO A 86 -8.96 3.73 3.36
C PRO A 86 -8.58 4.50 4.63
N GLY A 87 -7.33 4.96 4.68
CA GLY A 87 -6.87 5.92 5.69
C GLY A 87 -7.48 7.32 5.54
N MET A 88 -7.10 8.23 6.43
CA MET A 88 -7.57 9.63 6.38
C MET A 88 -7.25 10.29 5.03
N MET A 89 -8.19 11.09 4.50
CA MET A 89 -8.08 11.81 3.22
C MET A 89 -8.03 10.92 1.96
N ARG A 90 -8.18 9.60 2.10
CA ARG A 90 -8.21 8.64 0.99
C ARG A 90 -9.66 8.25 0.73
N ILE A 91 -10.07 8.18 -0.53
CA ILE A 91 -11.44 7.77 -0.90
C ILE A 91 -11.54 6.29 -1.28
N ALA A 92 -10.43 5.68 -1.68
CA ALA A 92 -10.29 4.24 -1.84
C ALA A 92 -8.82 3.85 -1.64
N GLU A 93 -8.59 2.59 -1.28
CA GLU A 93 -7.26 2.07 -1.03
C GLU A 93 -7.20 0.58 -1.35
N LEU A 94 -6.16 0.17 -2.07
CA LEU A 94 -5.91 -1.21 -2.47
C LEU A 94 -4.51 -1.67 -2.01
N ARG A 95 -4.31 -2.97 -2.02
CA ARG A 95 -3.00 -3.63 -1.90
C ARG A 95 -2.81 -4.59 -3.07
N ALA A 96 -1.70 -4.43 -3.77
CA ALA A 96 -1.27 -5.39 -4.78
C ALA A 96 -0.61 -6.61 -4.11
N PRO A 97 -0.72 -7.82 -4.69
CA PRO A 97 -0.01 -8.98 -4.18
C PRO A 97 1.50 -8.82 -4.36
N VAL A 98 2.29 -9.51 -3.54
CA VAL A 98 3.75 -9.58 -3.75
C VAL A 98 4.12 -10.84 -4.53
N PRO A 99 5.22 -10.84 -5.29
CA PRO A 99 5.77 -12.06 -5.89
C PRO A 99 6.06 -13.16 -4.84
N GLU A 100 6.08 -14.41 -5.28
CA GLU A 100 6.43 -15.54 -4.40
C GLU A 100 7.83 -15.33 -3.77
N GLY A 101 7.94 -15.61 -2.47
CA GLY A 101 9.18 -15.44 -1.71
C GLY A 101 9.48 -14.02 -1.25
N VAL A 102 8.65 -13.03 -1.60
CA VAL A 102 8.71 -11.66 -1.06
C VAL A 102 7.81 -11.55 0.17
N ASP A 103 8.24 -10.82 1.18
CA ASP A 103 7.44 -10.59 2.40
C ASP A 103 6.18 -9.78 2.06
N ALA A 104 5.03 -10.18 2.62
CA ALA A 104 3.74 -9.52 2.35
C ALA A 104 3.71 -8.05 2.80
N SER A 105 4.59 -7.63 3.71
CA SER A 105 4.73 -6.22 4.13
C SER A 105 5.32 -5.32 3.05
N GLU A 106 5.97 -5.90 2.03
CA GLU A 106 6.52 -5.20 0.87
C GLU A 106 5.48 -4.97 -0.25
N ALA A 107 4.21 -5.30 0.01
CA ALA A 107 3.11 -5.08 -0.94
C ALA A 107 2.98 -3.60 -1.32
N ALA A 108 2.82 -3.34 -2.62
CA ALA A 108 2.54 -2.00 -3.10
C ALA A 108 1.15 -1.54 -2.62
N GLU A 109 1.09 -0.31 -2.13
CA GLU A 109 -0.13 0.38 -1.72
C GLU A 109 -0.65 1.22 -2.89
N ILE A 110 -1.94 1.12 -3.19
CA ILE A 110 -2.60 1.94 -4.19
C ILE A 110 -3.66 2.79 -3.52
N VAL A 111 -3.60 4.10 -3.71
CA VAL A 111 -4.44 5.07 -3.00
C VAL A 111 -5.11 6.00 -3.99
N PHE A 112 -6.41 6.21 -3.78
CA PHE A 112 -7.23 7.13 -4.54
C PHE A 112 -7.52 8.36 -3.69
N PHE A 113 -7.28 9.53 -4.26
CA PHE A 113 -7.57 10.82 -3.65
C PHE A 113 -8.54 11.61 -4.53
N HIS A 114 -9.41 12.38 -3.88
CA HIS A 114 -10.30 13.34 -4.50
C HIS A 114 -10.39 14.57 -3.63
N PHE A 115 -10.37 15.74 -4.26
CA PHE A 115 -10.29 17.03 -3.57
C PHE A 115 -11.43 17.96 -3.99
N GLY A 116 -12.56 17.37 -4.42
CA GLY A 116 -13.72 18.10 -4.92
C GLY A 116 -13.60 18.55 -6.38
N PRO A 117 -14.62 19.25 -6.90
CA PRO A 117 -14.73 19.58 -8.33
C PRO A 117 -13.59 20.44 -8.88
N GLN A 118 -12.98 21.27 -8.03
CA GLN A 118 -11.86 22.14 -8.42
C GLN A 118 -10.50 21.41 -8.43
N GLY A 119 -10.42 20.21 -7.85
CA GLY A 119 -9.18 19.45 -7.74
C GLY A 119 -8.13 20.09 -6.82
N ALA A 120 -6.89 19.62 -6.94
CA ALA A 120 -5.74 20.01 -6.13
C ALA A 120 -4.65 20.74 -6.95
N GLY A 121 -5.05 21.77 -7.69
CA GLY A 121 -4.17 22.54 -8.59
C GLY A 121 -3.99 21.88 -9.96
N SER A 122 -3.03 22.38 -10.74
CA SER A 122 -2.82 21.89 -12.11
C SER A 122 -2.18 20.50 -12.15
N VAL A 123 -2.27 19.83 -13.31
CA VAL A 123 -1.56 18.57 -13.57
C VAL A 123 -0.06 18.71 -13.28
N GLN A 124 0.56 19.79 -13.78
CA GLN A 124 2.00 20.02 -13.62
C GLN A 124 2.39 20.27 -12.16
N ASP A 125 1.56 20.98 -11.38
CA ASP A 125 1.82 21.18 -9.95
C ASP A 125 1.81 19.84 -9.18
N ASN A 126 0.95 18.90 -9.58
CA ASN A 126 0.89 17.58 -8.98
C ASN A 126 2.10 16.73 -9.37
N ILE A 127 2.51 16.75 -10.63
CA ILE A 127 3.71 16.05 -11.11
C ILE A 127 4.96 16.54 -10.36
N ALA A 128 5.14 17.86 -10.27
CA ALA A 128 6.27 18.45 -9.55
C ALA A 128 6.27 18.05 -8.06
N ARG A 129 5.09 18.02 -7.42
CA ARG A 129 4.97 17.56 -6.03
C ARG A 129 5.34 16.09 -5.86
N TRP A 130 5.03 15.22 -6.82
CA TRP A 130 5.40 13.81 -6.75
C TRP A 130 6.88 13.59 -7.04
N ALA A 131 7.45 14.30 -8.01
CA ALA A 131 8.89 14.27 -8.30
C ALA A 131 9.71 14.69 -7.08
N ASN A 132 9.26 15.73 -6.35
CA ASN A 132 9.93 16.17 -5.12
C ASN A 132 9.92 15.14 -3.97
N LEU A 133 9.15 14.04 -4.10
CA LEU A 133 9.13 12.96 -3.11
C LEU A 133 10.07 11.80 -3.48
N VAL A 134 10.75 11.83 -4.62
CA VAL A 134 11.64 10.75 -5.06
C VAL A 134 12.99 11.36 -5.39
N LEU A 135 14.05 10.83 -4.76
CA LEU A 135 15.42 11.19 -5.11
C LEU A 135 16.05 10.14 -6.03
N ASP A 136 16.86 10.58 -6.98
CA ASP A 136 17.68 9.69 -7.80
C ASP A 136 19.00 9.30 -7.10
N ASP A 137 19.87 8.61 -7.83
CA ASP A 137 21.17 8.13 -7.33
C ASP A 137 22.14 9.26 -6.95
N ASP A 138 21.91 10.48 -7.46
CA ASP A 138 22.72 11.68 -7.20
C ASP A 138 22.12 12.54 -6.06
N ASP A 139 21.12 12.03 -5.33
CA ASP A 139 20.33 12.75 -4.33
C ASP A 139 19.57 13.97 -4.90
N GLU A 140 19.35 14.02 -6.21
CA GLU A 140 18.54 15.05 -6.88
C GLU A 140 17.09 14.59 -7.05
N HIS A 141 16.16 15.51 -7.34
CA HIS A 141 14.76 15.13 -7.57
C HIS A 141 14.63 14.35 -8.87
N ALA A 142 14.02 13.16 -8.80
CA ALA A 142 13.92 12.26 -9.95
C ALA A 142 13.09 12.87 -11.10
N ASP A 143 13.58 12.67 -12.32
CA ASP A 143 12.86 13.04 -13.54
C ASP A 143 11.69 12.07 -13.80
N PRO A 144 10.44 12.57 -13.93
CA PRO A 144 9.28 11.71 -14.17
C PRO A 144 9.19 11.22 -15.64
N ASP A 145 8.93 9.92 -15.85
CA ASP A 145 8.39 9.43 -17.13
C ASP A 145 6.88 9.75 -17.18
N ILE A 146 6.47 10.59 -18.13
CA ILE A 146 5.11 11.12 -18.24
C ILE A 146 4.46 10.61 -19.52
N LYS A 147 3.25 10.06 -19.39
CA LYS A 147 2.40 9.65 -20.52
C LYS A 147 1.03 10.26 -20.39
N THR A 148 0.46 10.72 -21.50
CA THR A 148 -0.92 11.25 -21.52
C THR A 148 -1.74 10.47 -22.53
N HIS A 149 -2.97 10.13 -22.15
CA HIS A 149 -3.94 9.50 -23.03
C HIS A 149 -5.37 9.83 -22.59
N THR A 150 -6.36 9.32 -23.30
CA THR A 150 -7.79 9.54 -23.02
C THR A 150 -8.56 8.22 -23.01
N VAL A 151 -9.54 8.10 -22.14
CA VAL A 151 -10.52 6.99 -22.10
C VAL A 151 -11.91 7.62 -22.11
N GLY A 152 -12.62 7.52 -23.24
CA GLY A 152 -13.81 8.33 -23.47
C GLY A 152 -13.50 9.83 -23.35
N ASP A 153 -14.26 10.53 -22.52
CA ASP A 153 -14.07 11.97 -22.24
C ASP A 153 -13.08 12.26 -21.11
N LEU A 154 -12.50 11.21 -20.50
CA LEU A 154 -11.58 11.35 -19.37
C LEU A 154 -10.15 11.53 -19.89
N ARG A 155 -9.49 12.62 -19.49
CA ARG A 155 -8.07 12.86 -19.78
C ARG A 155 -7.23 12.27 -18.66
N ILE A 156 -6.22 11.47 -19.02
CA ILE A 156 -5.38 10.76 -18.07
C ILE A 156 -3.93 11.16 -18.29
N THR A 157 -3.27 11.60 -17.22
CA THR A 157 -1.82 11.80 -17.18
C THR A 157 -1.21 10.82 -16.19
N GLU A 158 -0.37 9.92 -16.68
CA GLU A 158 0.36 8.95 -15.90
C GLU A 158 1.81 9.39 -15.71
N VAL A 159 2.36 9.06 -14.54
CA VAL A 159 3.70 9.43 -14.08
C VAL A 159 4.35 8.21 -13.49
N LEU A 160 5.62 7.96 -13.83
CA LEU A 160 6.44 6.94 -13.20
C LEU A 160 7.73 7.58 -12.70
N LEU A 161 7.98 7.43 -11.40
CA LEU A 161 9.18 7.86 -10.71
C LEU A 161 9.78 6.67 -9.96
N MET A 162 11.10 6.53 -9.99
CA MET A 162 11.85 5.49 -9.29
C MET A 162 13.05 6.10 -8.59
N GLY A 163 13.40 5.54 -7.44
CA GLY A 163 14.49 6.00 -6.59
C GLY A 163 14.08 6.02 -5.12
N ASP A 164 14.69 6.91 -4.34
CA ASP A 164 14.50 6.94 -2.90
C ASP A 164 13.28 7.77 -2.52
N TYR A 165 12.23 7.08 -2.06
CA TYR A 165 10.95 7.70 -1.75
C TYR A 165 10.93 8.32 -0.35
N MET A 166 10.60 9.60 -0.27
CA MET A 166 10.49 10.39 0.95
C MET A 166 9.09 10.30 1.56
N SER A 167 8.83 9.20 2.25
CA SER A 167 7.54 8.88 2.85
C SER A 167 7.25 9.72 4.10
N GLY A 168 6.06 10.32 4.19
CA GLY A 168 5.63 11.06 5.38
C GLY A 168 4.30 11.77 5.18
N MET A 169 3.77 12.36 6.26
CA MET A 169 2.62 13.26 6.15
C MET A 169 3.05 14.61 5.57
N PRO A 170 2.22 15.30 4.78
CA PRO A 170 2.51 16.64 4.31
C PRO A 170 2.86 17.58 5.48
N GLY A 171 4.02 18.26 5.39
CA GLY A 171 4.52 19.17 6.42
C GLY A 171 5.08 18.50 7.69
N GLY A 172 5.13 17.17 7.74
CA GLY A 172 5.72 16.41 8.83
C GLY A 172 7.11 15.85 8.51
N PRO A 173 7.75 15.15 9.45
CA PRO A 173 8.99 14.42 9.20
C PRO A 173 8.82 13.39 8.07
N GLN A 174 9.85 13.25 7.24
CA GLN A 174 9.92 12.25 6.17
C GLN A 174 10.88 11.11 6.55
N THR A 175 10.57 9.92 6.07
CA THR A 175 11.39 8.71 6.16
C THR A 175 11.81 8.31 4.75
N ARG A 176 13.13 8.23 4.52
CA ARG A 176 13.70 7.77 3.26
C ARG A 176 13.46 6.27 3.10
N LYS A 177 12.84 5.87 2.00
CA LYS A 177 12.63 4.47 1.60
C LYS A 177 13.45 4.20 0.33
N PRO A 178 14.55 3.45 0.43
CA PRO A 178 15.42 3.22 -0.71
C PRO A 178 14.79 2.31 -1.75
N ASP A 179 15.15 2.48 -3.02
CA ASP A 179 14.73 1.60 -4.14
C ASP A 179 13.20 1.43 -4.23
N PHE A 180 12.46 2.55 -4.19
CA PHE A 180 11.01 2.60 -4.29
C PHE A 180 10.54 3.14 -5.64
N ALA A 181 9.27 2.92 -5.94
CA ALA A 181 8.59 3.57 -7.06
C ALA A 181 7.36 4.34 -6.58
N LEU A 182 7.08 5.44 -7.27
CA LEU A 182 5.80 6.14 -7.25
C LEU A 182 5.24 6.12 -8.68
N VAL A 183 4.14 5.40 -8.85
CA VAL A 183 3.35 5.42 -10.10
C VAL A 183 2.11 6.25 -9.83
N GLY A 184 1.87 7.29 -10.61
CA GLY A 184 0.77 8.22 -10.41
C GLY A 184 -0.14 8.28 -11.64
N ALA A 185 -1.43 8.47 -11.43
CA ALA A 185 -2.40 8.82 -12.48
C ALA A 185 -3.24 10.01 -12.01
N ILE A 186 -3.40 11.00 -12.89
CA ILE A 186 -4.30 12.14 -12.73
C ILE A 186 -5.39 11.98 -13.78
N ILE A 187 -6.63 11.77 -13.33
CA ILE A 187 -7.79 11.51 -14.18
C ILE A 187 -8.70 12.72 -14.09
N GLU A 188 -8.79 13.48 -15.19
CA GLU A 188 -9.58 14.71 -15.30
C GLU A 188 -10.88 14.43 -16.07
N GLY A 189 -11.91 15.26 -15.84
CA GLY A 189 -13.21 15.14 -16.52
C GLY A 189 -14.21 14.21 -15.83
N GLY A 190 -13.90 13.73 -14.63
CA GLY A 190 -14.82 12.92 -13.83
C GLY A 190 -16.04 13.71 -13.34
N PRO A 191 -17.18 13.04 -13.03
CA PRO A 191 -18.43 13.71 -12.65
C PRO A 191 -18.31 14.60 -11.40
N GLU A 192 -17.45 14.20 -10.46
CA GLU A 192 -17.22 14.92 -9.20
C GLU A 192 -15.92 15.75 -9.22
N GLY A 193 -15.23 15.82 -10.36
CA GLY A 193 -13.91 16.44 -10.49
C GLY A 193 -12.78 15.42 -10.70
N PRO A 194 -11.52 15.87 -10.64
CA PRO A 194 -10.37 15.01 -10.91
C PRO A 194 -10.10 14.01 -9.77
N VAL A 195 -9.68 12.81 -10.15
CA VAL A 195 -9.23 11.75 -9.23
C VAL A 195 -7.73 11.53 -9.42
N TYR A 196 -7.03 11.37 -8.31
CA TYR A 196 -5.58 11.17 -8.27
C TYR A 196 -5.31 9.78 -7.69
N VAL A 197 -4.75 8.90 -8.48
CA VAL A 197 -4.39 7.54 -8.06
C VAL A 197 -2.88 7.45 -7.91
N ARG A 198 -2.38 6.84 -6.84
CA ARG A 198 -0.95 6.57 -6.68
C ARG A 198 -0.72 5.14 -6.25
N MET A 199 0.24 4.46 -6.86
CA MET A 199 0.85 3.23 -6.37
C MET A 199 2.24 3.54 -5.81
N THR A 200 2.51 3.10 -4.59
CA THR A 200 3.83 3.22 -3.95
C THR A 200 4.25 1.88 -3.36
N GLY A 201 5.52 1.50 -3.58
CA GLY A 201 6.08 0.24 -3.09
C GLY A 201 7.53 0.08 -3.52
N PRO A 202 8.20 -0.99 -3.05
CA PRO A 202 9.53 -1.34 -3.54
C PRO A 202 9.54 -1.44 -5.05
N GLN A 203 10.58 -0.92 -5.69
CA GLN A 203 10.66 -0.79 -7.13
C GLN A 203 10.42 -2.12 -7.86
N PRO A 204 11.01 -3.27 -7.48
CA PRO A 204 10.73 -4.54 -8.16
C PRO A 204 9.25 -4.97 -8.05
N VAL A 205 8.63 -4.73 -6.90
CA VAL A 205 7.21 -5.06 -6.67
C VAL A 205 6.32 -4.15 -7.50
N ALA A 206 6.52 -2.84 -7.45
CA ALA A 206 5.73 -1.88 -8.23
C ALA A 206 5.89 -2.09 -9.75
N GLN A 207 7.10 -2.37 -10.22
CA GLN A 207 7.36 -2.68 -11.63
C GLN A 207 6.63 -3.93 -12.10
N SER A 208 6.57 -4.98 -11.27
CA SER A 208 5.84 -6.22 -11.60
C SER A 208 4.34 -6.01 -11.80
N HIS A 209 3.81 -4.87 -11.34
CA HIS A 209 2.39 -4.50 -11.40
C HIS A 209 2.05 -3.48 -12.48
N LEU A 210 3.00 -3.00 -13.28
CA LEU A 210 2.73 -1.93 -14.26
C LEU A 210 1.68 -2.33 -15.30
N ASP A 211 1.65 -3.58 -15.74
CA ASP A 211 0.63 -4.05 -16.70
C ASP A 211 -0.78 -4.06 -16.07
N ALA A 212 -0.88 -4.56 -14.83
CA ALA A 212 -2.13 -4.57 -14.06
C ALA A 212 -2.62 -3.14 -13.75
N TRP A 213 -1.70 -2.26 -13.37
CA TRP A 213 -1.95 -0.83 -13.18
C TRP A 213 -2.50 -0.20 -14.46
N ASN A 214 -1.82 -0.39 -15.59
CA ASN A 214 -2.23 0.18 -16.87
C ASN A 214 -3.62 -0.31 -17.29
N ALA A 215 -3.92 -1.60 -17.07
CA ALA A 215 -5.23 -2.17 -17.35
C ALA A 215 -6.32 -1.53 -16.46
N MET A 216 -6.08 -1.40 -15.16
CA MET A 216 -6.99 -0.74 -14.22
C MET A 216 -7.27 0.71 -14.63
N ILE A 217 -6.22 1.51 -14.89
CA ILE A 217 -6.39 2.92 -15.28
C ILE A 217 -7.15 3.05 -16.60
N ARG A 218 -6.93 2.15 -17.55
CA ARG A 218 -7.65 2.14 -18.84
C ARG A 218 -9.10 1.68 -18.74
N SER A 219 -9.48 0.96 -17.68
CA SER A 219 -10.86 0.52 -17.44
C SER A 219 -11.78 1.64 -16.92
N VAL A 220 -11.21 2.81 -16.61
CA VAL A 220 -11.93 3.89 -15.94
C VAL A 220 -13.17 4.31 -16.73
N ARG A 221 -14.28 4.47 -16.00
CA ARG A 221 -15.58 4.85 -16.55
C ARG A 221 -16.35 5.69 -15.54
N ALA A 222 -17.17 6.62 -16.01
CA ALA A 222 -18.13 7.29 -15.15
C ALA A 222 -19.19 6.28 -14.68
N THR A 223 -19.46 6.26 -13.38
CA THR A 223 -20.55 5.48 -12.79
C THR A 223 -21.75 6.40 -12.60
N ARG A 224 -22.94 5.91 -12.93
CA ARG A 224 -24.19 6.68 -12.84
C ARG A 224 -24.70 6.83 -11.42
#